data_AF-A0A9P6MIY1-F1
#
_entry.id   AF-A0A9P6MIY1-F1
#
_cell.length_a   1.000
_cell.length_b   1.000
_cell.length_c   1.000
_cell.angle_alpha   90.00
_cell.angle_beta   90.00
_cell.angle_gamma   90.00
#
_symmetry.space_group_name_H-M   'P 1'
#
loop_
_entity.id
_entity.type
_entity.pdbx_description
1 polymer ?
#
loop_
_entity_poly.entity_id
_entity_poly.type
_entity_poly.pdbx_seq_one_letter_code
_entity_poly.pdbx_strand_id
1 'polypeptide(L)'
;MKVEQEEEQDKKTTKTSRKTLKKAKAKAKAPPFETRFLALRLDSVMRKIVYGTSSLQGVIIEKQRFRTGGMHNILDQIVKCSIIEGMIQTWLVIWQQDMKTQRWRQQDTLSCKVEGQSVIRDVDKVEPVLVDSVSPKAVSQWWGIGSAAASKAVNDSDNSFTNSSLPADSMGQKSSVEVAGALRRSQVSGRHYYKKKRSKTIVTHWLQQLDDTTKDLNNEHPEKFRVRCSTEMKQWFFRVRKQDDLSDCLLQAVAWFEWRRRAVQEAVERTRMNQGPVLVGGDIG
;
A
#
# COMPACT_ATOMS: atom_id res chain seq x y z
N MET A 1 -52.20 -10.66 47.04
CA MET A 1 -51.04 -11.57 46.85
C MET A 1 -51.23 -12.53 45.66
N LYS A 2 -51.71 -12.06 44.48
CA LYS A 2 -51.86 -12.93 43.30
C LYS A 2 -51.53 -12.23 41.96
N VAL A 3 -50.95 -11.03 42.01
CA VAL A 3 -50.68 -10.19 40.82
C VAL A 3 -49.18 -10.05 40.55
N GLU A 4 -48.30 -10.38 41.51
CA GLU A 4 -46.84 -10.22 41.34
C GLU A 4 -46.11 -11.45 40.79
N GLN A 5 -46.81 -12.55 40.46
CA GLN A 5 -46.16 -13.78 39.97
C GLN A 5 -46.26 -14.00 38.45
N GLU A 6 -47.04 -13.20 37.72
CA GLU A 6 -47.14 -13.31 36.25
C GLU A 6 -46.12 -12.45 35.49
N GLU A 7 -45.59 -11.38 36.09
CA GLU A 7 -44.68 -10.45 35.40
C GLU A 7 -43.22 -10.94 35.28
N GLU A 8 -42.85 -12.00 36.02
CA GLU A 8 -41.48 -12.52 36.03
C GLU A 8 -41.24 -13.67 35.02
N GLN A 9 -42.30 -14.28 34.49
CA GLN A 9 -42.17 -15.31 33.46
C GLN A 9 -41.98 -14.72 32.05
N ASP A 10 -42.48 -13.51 31.78
CA ASP A 10 -42.40 -12.89 30.45
C ASP A 10 -41.03 -12.27 30.10
N LYS A 11 -40.18 -12.04 31.12
CA LYS A 11 -38.80 -11.55 30.92
C LYS A 11 -37.79 -12.67 30.59
N LYS A 12 -38.13 -13.94 30.80
CA LYS A 12 -37.26 -15.10 30.49
C LYS A 12 -37.44 -15.62 29.06
N THR A 13 -38.65 -15.52 28.49
CA THR A 13 -38.96 -15.95 27.12
C THR A 13 -38.36 -15.02 26.05
N THR A 14 -38.24 -13.72 26.33
CA THR A 14 -37.65 -12.73 25.41
C THR A 14 -36.12 -12.78 25.30
N LYS A 15 -35.40 -13.25 26.33
CA LYS A 15 -33.92 -13.38 26.30
C LYS A 15 -33.43 -14.59 25.50
N THR A 16 -34.20 -15.67 25.48
CA THR A 16 -33.84 -16.90 24.75
C THR A 16 -34.04 -16.74 23.24
N SER A 17 -35.08 -16.00 22.82
CA SER A 17 -35.40 -15.75 21.41
C SER A 17 -34.40 -14.78 20.73
N ARG A 18 -33.78 -13.85 21.48
CA ARG A 18 -32.70 -12.98 20.95
C ARG A 18 -31.37 -13.71 20.73
N LYS A 19 -31.09 -14.79 21.47
CA LYS A 19 -29.86 -15.60 21.28
C LYS A 19 -29.96 -16.51 20.05
N THR A 20 -31.14 -17.05 19.75
CA THR A 20 -31.35 -17.89 18.56
C THR A 20 -31.35 -17.07 17.26
N LEU A 21 -31.91 -15.85 17.25
CA LEU A 21 -31.88 -14.98 16.07
C LEU A 21 -30.46 -14.47 15.74
N LYS A 22 -29.63 -14.20 16.75
CA LYS A 22 -28.20 -13.85 16.55
C LYS A 22 -27.36 -15.03 16.04
N LYS A 23 -27.72 -16.27 16.40
CA LYS A 23 -27.03 -17.49 15.93
C LYS A 23 -27.44 -17.88 14.50
N ALA A 24 -28.66 -17.54 14.07
CA ALA A 24 -29.11 -17.71 12.68
C ALA A 24 -28.49 -16.70 11.71
N LYS A 25 -28.34 -15.42 12.12
CA LYS A 25 -27.62 -14.40 11.32
C LYS A 25 -26.12 -14.67 11.18
N ALA A 26 -25.52 -15.48 12.06
CA ALA A 26 -24.10 -15.85 11.99
C ALA A 26 -23.78 -16.98 10.99
N LYS A 27 -24.79 -17.51 10.29
CA LYS A 27 -24.64 -18.58 9.27
C LYS A 27 -25.07 -18.17 7.86
N ALA A 28 -25.27 -16.87 7.59
CA ALA A 28 -25.35 -16.41 6.21
C ALA A 28 -23.98 -16.65 5.57
N LYS A 29 -23.88 -17.70 4.75
CA LYS A 29 -22.69 -18.01 3.96
C LYS A 29 -22.37 -16.75 3.16
N ALA A 30 -21.14 -16.24 3.28
CA ALA A 30 -20.72 -15.08 2.52
C ALA A 30 -21.07 -15.33 1.04
N PRO A 31 -21.56 -14.30 0.32
CA PRO A 31 -21.93 -14.47 -1.08
C PRO A 31 -20.76 -15.11 -1.84
N PRO A 32 -21.04 -16.00 -2.80
CA PRO A 32 -19.99 -16.64 -3.59
C PRO A 32 -19.09 -15.57 -4.22
N PHE A 33 -17.79 -15.87 -4.31
CA PHE A 33 -16.84 -14.98 -4.96
C PHE A 33 -17.10 -15.03 -6.47
N GLU A 34 -17.91 -14.09 -6.94
CA GLU A 34 -18.32 -14.00 -8.34
C GLU A 34 -17.53 -12.91 -9.06
N THR A 35 -16.74 -13.35 -10.03
CA THR A 35 -15.86 -12.52 -10.87
C THR A 35 -16.62 -11.36 -11.54
N ARG A 36 -17.87 -11.56 -11.94
CA ARG A 36 -18.70 -10.54 -12.59
C ARG A 36 -18.99 -9.36 -11.66
N PHE A 37 -19.45 -9.63 -10.44
CA PHE A 37 -19.74 -8.57 -9.47
C PHE A 37 -18.47 -7.83 -9.04
N LEU A 38 -17.36 -8.57 -8.93
CA LEU A 38 -16.07 -7.97 -8.66
C LEU A 38 -15.64 -7.01 -9.77
N ALA A 39 -15.78 -7.39 -11.05
CA ALA A 39 -15.42 -6.55 -12.18
C ALA A 39 -16.24 -5.25 -12.21
N LEU A 40 -17.56 -5.33 -12.00
CA LEU A 40 -18.43 -4.14 -11.92
C LEU A 40 -18.03 -3.21 -10.77
N ARG A 41 -17.74 -3.79 -9.60
CA ARG A 41 -17.31 -3.01 -8.45
C ARG A 41 -15.96 -2.36 -8.69
N LEU A 42 -15.05 -3.10 -9.31
CA LEU A 42 -13.71 -2.62 -9.61
C LEU A 42 -13.75 -1.48 -10.62
N ASP A 43 -14.51 -1.60 -11.71
CA ASP A 43 -14.68 -0.50 -12.67
C ASP A 43 -15.15 0.79 -11.99
N SER A 44 -16.15 0.69 -11.10
CA SER A 44 -16.62 1.83 -10.33
C SER A 44 -15.54 2.45 -9.44
N VAL A 45 -14.73 1.64 -8.76
CA VAL A 45 -13.63 2.10 -7.91
C VAL A 45 -12.52 2.73 -8.74
N MET A 46 -12.11 2.08 -9.83
CA MET A 46 -11.04 2.55 -10.71
C MET A 46 -11.39 3.87 -11.38
N ARG A 47 -12.63 4.03 -11.87
CA ARG A 47 -13.11 5.31 -12.40
C ARG A 47 -13.03 6.43 -11.36
N LYS A 48 -13.44 6.16 -10.12
CA LYS A 48 -13.34 7.14 -9.03
C LYS A 48 -11.90 7.52 -8.71
N ILE A 49 -10.98 6.56 -8.70
CA ILE A 49 -9.56 6.83 -8.44
C ILE A 49 -8.96 7.64 -9.59
N VAL A 50 -9.14 7.18 -10.83
CA VAL A 50 -8.47 7.76 -12.00
C VAL A 50 -9.06 9.10 -12.40
N TYR A 51 -10.38 9.23 -12.44
CA TYR A 51 -11.04 10.50 -12.81
C TYR A 51 -11.26 11.43 -11.62
N GLY A 52 -11.21 10.92 -10.39
CA GLY A 52 -11.32 11.74 -9.18
C GLY A 52 -9.98 12.33 -8.70
N THR A 53 -8.85 11.83 -9.21
CA THR A 53 -7.52 12.35 -8.84
C THR A 53 -7.01 13.28 -9.93
N SER A 54 -7.15 14.59 -9.72
CA SER A 54 -6.51 15.60 -10.57
C SER A 54 -5.00 15.39 -10.58
N SER A 55 -4.36 15.44 -11.76
CA SER A 55 -2.91 15.25 -11.96
C SER A 55 -2.33 13.87 -11.61
N LEU A 56 -3.13 12.79 -11.75
CA LEU A 56 -2.60 11.44 -11.62
C LEU A 56 -1.50 11.17 -12.66
N GLN A 57 -0.25 11.03 -12.21
CA GLN A 57 0.92 10.76 -13.07
C GLN A 57 1.35 9.30 -13.03
N GLY A 58 1.01 8.56 -11.97
CA GLY A 58 1.43 7.19 -11.79
C GLY A 58 0.50 6.39 -10.89
N VAL A 59 0.35 5.11 -11.23
CA VAL A 59 -0.33 4.09 -10.43
C VAL A 59 0.66 2.98 -10.14
N ILE A 60 0.80 2.65 -8.86
CA ILE A 60 1.64 1.53 -8.42
C ILE A 60 0.78 0.43 -7.83
N ILE A 61 1.08 -0.81 -8.19
CA ILE A 61 0.35 -2.00 -7.73
C ILE A 61 1.32 -2.91 -6.99
N GLU A 62 1.02 -3.24 -5.75
CA GLU A 62 1.78 -4.23 -5.00
C GLU A 62 1.61 -5.61 -5.65
N LYS A 63 2.73 -6.29 -5.97
CA LYS A 63 2.68 -7.68 -6.44
C LYS A 63 2.27 -8.62 -5.31
N GLN A 64 1.19 -9.37 -5.51
CA GLN A 64 0.78 -10.41 -4.57
C GLN A 64 1.90 -11.45 -4.38
N ARG A 65 2.05 -11.94 -3.15
CA ARG A 65 3.06 -12.94 -2.78
C ARG A 65 2.44 -14.27 -2.44
N PHE A 66 3.10 -15.33 -2.85
CA PHE A 66 2.85 -16.64 -2.26
C PHE A 66 3.28 -16.62 -0.78
N ARG A 67 2.37 -17.02 0.11
CA ARG A 67 2.63 -17.17 1.54
C ARG A 67 2.51 -18.64 1.91
N THR A 68 3.60 -19.23 2.40
CA THR A 68 3.60 -20.56 3.00
C THR A 68 3.36 -20.43 4.51
N GLY A 69 2.51 -21.29 5.09
CA GLY A 69 2.52 -21.55 6.53
C GLY A 69 1.51 -20.83 7.44
N GLY A 70 0.25 -20.60 7.05
CA GLY A 70 -0.73 -20.09 8.04
C GLY A 70 -2.20 -19.99 7.61
N MET A 71 -2.97 -21.04 7.90
CA MET A 71 -4.44 -21.20 7.73
C MET A 71 -4.91 -21.80 6.38
N HIS A 72 -5.95 -22.63 6.47
CA HIS A 72 -6.61 -23.35 5.36
C HIS A 72 -7.18 -22.42 4.26
N ASN A 73 -7.38 -21.14 4.56
CA ASN A 73 -7.93 -20.16 3.62
C ASN A 73 -6.89 -19.32 2.87
N ILE A 74 -5.58 -19.56 3.04
CA ILE A 74 -4.56 -18.76 2.34
C ILE A 74 -4.70 -18.87 0.83
N LEU A 75 -4.89 -20.08 0.30
CA LEU A 75 -4.96 -20.29 -1.15
C LEU A 75 -6.13 -19.52 -1.77
N ASP A 76 -7.30 -19.60 -1.15
CA ASP A 76 -8.49 -18.83 -1.56
C ASP A 76 -8.21 -17.32 -1.56
N GLN A 77 -7.58 -16.79 -0.52
CA GLN A 77 -7.23 -15.36 -0.46
C GLN A 77 -6.18 -14.96 -1.51
N ILE A 78 -5.16 -15.79 -1.75
CA ILE A 78 -4.15 -15.55 -2.78
C ILE A 78 -4.82 -15.50 -4.15
N VAL A 79 -5.64 -16.50 -4.48
CA VAL A 79 -6.35 -16.56 -5.77
C VAL A 79 -7.23 -15.34 -5.96
N LYS A 80 -7.99 -14.93 -4.93
CA LYS A 80 -8.82 -13.72 -4.97
C LYS A 80 -8.00 -12.46 -5.22
N CYS A 81 -6.88 -12.29 -4.52
CA CYS A 81 -5.98 -11.15 -4.74
C CYS A 81 -5.39 -11.15 -6.15
N SER A 82 -4.96 -12.30 -6.66
CA SER A 82 -4.42 -12.43 -8.02
C SER A 82 -5.46 -12.12 -9.10
N ILE A 83 -6.72 -12.52 -8.91
CA ILE A 83 -7.82 -12.16 -9.81
C ILE A 83 -8.04 -10.64 -9.80
N ILE A 84 -8.09 -10.02 -8.62
CA ILE A 84 -8.25 -8.57 -8.49
C ILE A 84 -7.07 -7.83 -9.15
N GLU A 85 -5.83 -8.25 -8.88
CA GLU A 85 -4.62 -7.70 -9.48
C GLU A 85 -4.70 -7.76 -11.01
N GLY A 86 -5.03 -8.93 -11.57
CA GLY A 86 -5.19 -9.11 -13.02
C GLY A 86 -6.28 -8.22 -13.61
N MET A 87 -7.41 -8.05 -12.92
CA MET A 87 -8.46 -7.14 -13.37
C MET A 87 -8.03 -5.67 -13.34
N ILE A 88 -7.32 -5.23 -12.29
CA ILE A 88 -6.80 -3.86 -12.19
C ILE A 88 -5.82 -3.58 -13.33
N GLN A 89 -4.89 -4.51 -13.56
CA GLN A 89 -3.88 -4.38 -14.62
C GLN A 89 -4.55 -4.27 -15.99
N THR A 90 -5.48 -5.18 -16.31
CA THR A 90 -6.23 -5.14 -17.57
C THR A 90 -7.03 -3.84 -17.72
N TRP A 91 -7.71 -3.40 -16.65
CA TRP A 91 -8.48 -2.15 -16.67
C TRP A 91 -7.59 -0.95 -16.96
N LEU A 92 -6.41 -0.86 -16.32
CA LEU A 92 -5.46 0.24 -16.54
C LEU A 92 -4.89 0.23 -17.96
N VAL A 93 -4.58 -0.94 -18.51
CA VAL A 93 -4.11 -1.07 -19.90
C VAL A 93 -5.18 -0.60 -20.88
N ILE A 94 -6.43 -1.04 -20.71
CA ILE A 94 -7.57 -0.60 -21.54
C ILE A 94 -7.74 0.91 -21.43
N TRP A 95 -7.72 1.45 -20.20
CA TRP A 95 -7.83 2.88 -19.97
C TRP A 95 -6.70 3.67 -20.63
N GLN A 96 -5.44 3.23 -20.52
CA GLN A 96 -4.31 3.86 -21.21
C GLN A 96 -4.46 3.83 -22.74
N GLN A 97 -4.98 2.72 -23.30
CA GLN A 97 -5.25 2.61 -24.74
C GLN A 97 -6.39 3.53 -25.19
N ASP A 98 -7.46 3.65 -24.40
CA ASP A 98 -8.57 4.57 -24.68
C ASP A 98 -8.08 6.02 -24.65
N MET A 99 -7.28 6.41 -23.65
CA MET A 99 -6.67 7.74 -23.59
C MET A 99 -5.81 8.04 -24.84
N LYS A 100 -5.04 7.07 -25.33
CA LYS A 100 -4.29 7.21 -26.59
C LYS A 100 -5.22 7.35 -27.80
N THR A 101 -6.29 6.56 -27.86
CA THR A 101 -7.23 6.54 -28.99
C THR A 101 -8.05 7.83 -29.07
N GLN A 102 -8.53 8.34 -27.94
CA GLN A 102 -9.24 9.61 -27.88
C GLN A 102 -8.34 10.77 -28.34
N ARG A 103 -7.04 10.70 -28.03
CA ARG A 103 -6.04 11.67 -28.47
C ARG A 103 -5.89 11.71 -29.99
N TRP A 104 -5.73 10.55 -30.63
CA TRP A 104 -5.67 10.44 -32.09
C TRP A 104 -6.88 11.09 -32.77
N ARG A 105 -8.10 10.81 -32.27
CA ARG A 105 -9.33 11.38 -32.84
C ARG A 105 -9.40 12.90 -32.74
N GLN A 106 -8.90 13.49 -31.64
CA GLN A 106 -8.89 14.95 -31.47
C GLN A 106 -7.88 15.63 -32.41
N GLN A 107 -6.71 15.01 -32.64
CA GLN A 107 -5.71 15.52 -33.58
C GLN A 107 -6.22 15.53 -35.01
N ASP A 108 -6.85 14.44 -35.48
CA ASP A 108 -7.44 14.38 -36.83
C ASP A 108 -8.53 15.43 -37.04
N THR A 109 -9.34 15.68 -36.00
CA THR A 109 -10.42 16.69 -36.06
C THR A 109 -9.88 18.12 -36.17
N LEU A 110 -8.74 18.42 -35.52
CA LEU A 110 -8.09 19.73 -35.57
C LEU A 110 -7.31 19.94 -36.87
N SER A 111 -6.71 18.87 -37.42
CA SER A 111 -5.97 18.93 -38.70
C SER A 111 -6.88 19.23 -39.89
N CYS A 112 -8.18 18.93 -39.82
CA CYS A 112 -9.12 19.13 -40.93
C CYS A 112 -9.77 20.53 -40.95
N LYS A 113 -9.48 21.41 -39.98
CA LYS A 113 -10.23 22.68 -39.79
C LYS A 113 -9.48 23.98 -40.07
N VAL A 114 -8.23 23.98 -40.52
CA VAL A 114 -7.50 25.24 -40.79
C VAL A 114 -6.66 25.15 -42.06
N GLU A 115 -7.28 25.45 -43.20
CA GLU A 115 -6.53 26.01 -44.34
C GLU A 115 -6.11 27.44 -43.97
N GLY A 116 -4.83 27.64 -43.66
CA GLY A 116 -4.25 28.98 -43.59
C GLY A 116 -3.79 29.51 -42.23
N GLN A 117 -3.22 28.67 -41.35
CA GLN A 117 -2.10 29.03 -40.45
C GLN A 117 -1.81 27.84 -39.52
N SER A 118 -0.79 27.06 -39.88
CA SER A 118 -0.26 25.99 -39.03
C SER A 118 0.50 26.61 -37.85
N VAL A 119 -0.22 26.91 -36.77
CA VAL A 119 0.40 27.03 -35.45
C VAL A 119 0.42 25.63 -34.88
N ILE A 120 1.54 24.92 -35.05
CA ILE A 120 1.83 23.68 -34.33
C ILE A 120 1.89 24.04 -32.84
N ARG A 121 0.74 24.03 -32.16
CA ARG A 121 0.74 24.07 -30.70
C ARG A 121 1.30 22.73 -30.25
N ASP A 122 2.31 22.77 -29.39
CA ASP A 122 2.89 21.63 -28.67
C ASP A 122 1.84 20.96 -27.73
N VAL A 123 0.75 20.42 -28.28
CA VAL A 123 -0.29 19.67 -27.54
C VAL A 123 0.22 18.24 -27.18
N ASP A 124 1.44 17.91 -27.58
CA ASP A 124 1.95 16.54 -27.56
C ASP A 124 2.60 16.09 -26.24
N LYS A 125 2.91 16.99 -25.30
CA LYS A 125 3.71 16.60 -24.11
C LYS A 125 2.91 16.18 -22.88
N VAL A 126 1.66 15.72 -23.02
CA VAL A 126 1.02 14.99 -21.91
C VAL A 126 1.63 13.59 -21.86
N GLU A 127 2.54 13.39 -20.91
CA GLU A 127 3.17 12.10 -20.63
C GLU A 127 2.11 11.04 -20.24
N PRO A 128 2.26 9.79 -20.68
CA PRO A 128 1.36 8.72 -20.30
C PRO A 128 1.45 8.47 -18.78
N VAL A 129 0.31 8.23 -18.14
CA VAL A 129 0.27 7.82 -16.74
C VAL A 129 1.03 6.51 -16.59
N LEU A 130 2.03 6.51 -15.71
CA LEU A 130 2.90 5.36 -15.46
C LEU A 130 2.12 4.30 -14.68
N VAL A 131 2.21 3.04 -15.09
CA VAL A 131 1.63 1.92 -14.35
C VAL A 131 2.74 0.93 -14.04
N ASP A 132 3.06 0.80 -12.77
CA ASP A 132 4.18 -0.02 -12.31
C ASP A 132 3.76 -1.02 -11.23
N SER A 133 4.51 -2.10 -11.13
CA SER A 133 4.31 -3.12 -10.11
C SER A 133 5.45 -3.12 -9.11
N VAL A 134 5.14 -3.10 -7.83
CA VAL A 134 6.10 -2.97 -6.74
C VAL A 134 6.23 -4.29 -5.98
N SER A 135 7.46 -4.70 -5.70
CA SER A 135 7.74 -5.88 -4.87
C SER A 135 7.84 -5.48 -3.39
N PRO A 136 7.00 -6.03 -2.50
CA PRO A 136 7.11 -5.68 -1.06
C PRO A 136 8.44 -6.05 -0.40
N LYS A 137 9.25 -6.91 -1.03
CA LYS A 137 10.56 -7.38 -0.55
C LYS A 137 11.56 -6.28 -0.86
N ALA A 138 11.52 -5.76 -2.09
CA ALA A 138 12.33 -4.61 -2.48
C ALA A 138 12.01 -3.41 -1.58
N VAL A 139 10.72 -3.13 -1.34
CA VAL A 139 10.31 -2.04 -0.43
C VAL A 139 10.81 -2.29 1.00
N SER A 140 10.58 -3.49 1.54
CA SER A 140 11.04 -3.81 2.90
C SER A 140 12.57 -3.69 3.02
N GLN A 141 13.32 -4.17 2.03
CA GLN A 141 14.78 -4.08 1.99
C GLN A 141 15.26 -2.64 1.89
N TRP A 142 14.63 -1.81 1.06
CA TRP A 142 14.98 -0.40 0.89
C TRP A 142 14.83 0.39 2.19
N TRP A 143 13.75 0.12 2.95
CA TRP A 143 13.54 0.71 4.28
C TRP A 143 14.32 0.01 5.41
N GLY A 144 15.12 -1.02 5.09
CA GLY A 144 15.82 -1.85 6.07
C GLY A 144 14.88 -2.62 7.01
N ILE A 145 13.60 -2.75 6.67
CA ILE A 145 12.57 -3.44 7.44
C ILE A 145 12.80 -4.96 7.32
N GLY A 146 13.07 -5.61 8.44
CA GLY A 146 13.36 -7.06 8.50
C GLY A 146 14.85 -7.41 8.43
N SER A 147 15.76 -6.44 8.38
CA SER A 147 17.20 -6.70 8.60
C SER A 147 17.45 -7.06 10.06
N ALA A 148 18.28 -8.09 10.30
CA ALA A 148 18.65 -8.54 11.64
C ALA A 148 19.29 -7.42 12.48
N ALA A 149 20.04 -6.51 11.84
CA ALA A 149 20.63 -5.35 12.50
C ALA A 149 19.57 -4.41 13.12
N ALA A 150 18.43 -4.28 12.46
CA ALA A 150 17.38 -3.39 12.92
C ALA A 150 16.45 -4.00 13.98
N SER A 151 16.43 -5.33 14.10
CA SER A 151 15.76 -6.01 15.22
C SER A 151 16.50 -5.81 16.54
N LYS A 152 17.80 -5.50 16.51
CA LYS A 152 18.63 -5.25 17.70
C LYS A 152 18.41 -3.84 18.25
N ALA A 153 18.43 -2.82 17.38
CA ALA A 153 18.33 -1.41 17.77
C ALA A 153 16.98 -0.99 18.41
N VAL A 154 15.87 -1.67 18.14
CA VAL A 154 14.55 -1.34 18.72
C VAL A 154 14.32 -2.02 20.06
N ASN A 155 14.94 -3.18 20.29
CA ASN A 155 14.85 -3.85 21.58
C ASN A 155 15.62 -3.09 22.67
N ASP A 156 16.67 -2.35 22.31
CA ASP A 156 17.43 -1.55 23.27
C ASP A 156 16.69 -0.29 23.75
N SER A 157 15.67 0.20 23.01
CA SER A 157 14.91 1.41 23.40
C SER A 157 13.60 1.13 24.15
N ASP A 158 13.07 -0.10 24.12
CA ASP A 158 11.80 -0.46 24.78
C ASP A 158 11.98 -1.35 26.04
N ASN A 159 13.22 -1.64 26.47
CA ASN A 159 13.48 -2.58 27.56
C ASN A 159 13.41 -1.94 28.97
N SER A 160 12.33 -1.23 29.28
CA SER A 160 12.00 -0.77 30.65
C SER A 160 10.76 -1.45 31.26
N PHE A 161 10.20 -2.49 30.62
CA PHE A 161 9.02 -3.19 31.15
C PHE A 161 9.27 -4.68 31.39
N THR A 162 9.61 -4.98 32.65
CA THR A 162 9.34 -6.21 33.41
C THR A 162 9.62 -7.55 32.74
N ASN A 163 10.82 -8.09 33.00
CA ASN A 163 11.03 -9.54 33.05
C ASN A 163 10.24 -10.12 34.24
N SER A 164 9.00 -10.54 34.00
CA SER A 164 8.31 -11.45 34.92
C SER A 164 8.71 -12.88 34.58
N SER A 165 9.47 -13.46 35.49
CA SER A 165 9.84 -14.87 35.61
C SER A 165 8.63 -15.78 35.34
N LEU A 166 8.77 -16.70 34.38
CA LEU A 166 7.84 -17.82 34.21
C LEU A 166 8.26 -18.96 35.17
N PRO A 167 7.32 -19.61 35.86
CA PRO A 167 7.63 -20.74 36.72
C PRO A 167 7.97 -21.96 35.87
N ALA A 168 9.11 -22.57 36.18
CA ALA A 168 9.44 -23.90 35.74
C ALA A 168 8.60 -24.88 36.55
N ASP A 169 7.61 -25.53 35.93
CA ASP A 169 7.21 -26.90 36.31
C ASP A 169 6.25 -27.53 35.30
N SER A 170 6.34 -28.86 35.21
CA SER A 170 5.53 -29.81 34.43
C SER A 170 5.95 -30.04 32.95
N MET A 171 7.08 -30.73 32.76
CA MET A 171 7.42 -31.42 31.52
C MET A 171 6.53 -32.65 31.29
N GLY A 172 5.53 -32.52 30.41
CA GLY A 172 5.07 -33.64 29.59
C GLY A 172 5.98 -33.75 28.38
N GLN A 173 6.58 -34.93 28.15
CA GLN A 173 7.46 -35.22 27.01
C GLN A 173 6.71 -35.02 25.67
N LYS A 174 6.81 -33.82 25.10
CA LYS A 174 6.43 -33.57 23.71
C LYS A 174 7.63 -33.83 22.82
N SER A 175 7.39 -34.49 21.69
CA SER A 175 8.43 -34.86 20.74
C SER A 175 9.21 -33.60 20.28
N SER A 176 10.52 -33.75 20.09
CA SER A 176 11.45 -32.69 19.66
C SER A 176 10.97 -31.92 18.41
N VAL A 177 10.18 -32.58 17.56
CA VAL A 177 9.57 -32.01 16.35
C VAL A 177 8.47 -30.98 16.65
N GLU A 178 7.65 -31.20 17.68
CA GLU A 178 6.59 -30.24 18.07
C GLU A 178 7.16 -28.98 18.72
N VAL A 179 8.22 -29.13 19.52
CA VAL A 179 8.91 -28.03 20.19
C VAL A 179 9.63 -27.14 19.18
N ALA A 180 10.33 -27.73 18.20
CA ALA A 180 10.95 -26.99 17.09
C ALA A 180 9.90 -26.27 16.21
N GLY A 181 8.75 -26.91 15.96
CA GLY A 181 7.64 -26.31 15.24
C GLY A 181 7.01 -25.13 15.98
N ALA A 182 6.84 -25.23 17.30
CA ALA A 182 6.31 -24.14 18.14
C ALA A 182 7.27 -22.95 18.22
N LEU A 183 8.58 -23.21 18.36
CA LEU A 183 9.60 -22.16 18.42
C LEU A 183 9.70 -21.40 17.09
N ARG A 184 9.67 -22.10 15.95
CA ARG A 184 9.62 -21.46 14.62
C ARG A 184 8.36 -20.61 14.44
N ARG A 185 7.19 -21.09 14.88
CA ARG A 185 5.93 -20.32 14.78
C ARG A 185 5.96 -19.04 15.63
N SER A 186 6.53 -19.11 16.84
CA SER A 186 6.69 -17.95 17.74
C SER A 186 7.68 -16.91 17.20
N GLN A 187 8.79 -17.35 16.60
CA GLN A 187 9.76 -16.44 15.99
C GLN A 187 9.20 -15.72 14.73
N VAL A 188 8.34 -16.38 13.97
CA VAL A 188 7.72 -15.80 12.77
C VAL A 188 6.64 -14.76 13.13
N SER A 189 5.83 -15.02 14.17
CA SER A 189 4.81 -14.06 14.63
C SER A 189 5.44 -12.80 15.20
N GLY A 190 6.53 -12.94 15.97
CA GLY A 190 7.32 -11.81 16.46
C GLY A 190 7.81 -10.92 15.32
N ARG A 191 8.51 -11.50 14.32
CA ARG A 191 9.03 -10.74 13.16
C ARG A 191 7.94 -9.97 12.40
N HIS A 192 6.77 -10.57 12.23
CA HIS A 192 5.64 -9.92 11.55
C HIS A 192 5.10 -8.73 12.34
N TYR A 193 4.96 -8.88 13.66
CA TYR A 193 4.56 -7.78 14.54
C TYR A 193 5.58 -6.64 14.52
N TYR A 194 6.88 -6.96 14.58
CA TYR A 194 7.95 -5.97 14.48
C TYR A 194 7.92 -5.21 13.15
N LYS A 195 7.68 -5.91 12.04
CA LYS A 195 7.53 -5.28 10.72
C LYS A 195 6.43 -4.21 10.75
N LYS A 196 5.23 -4.58 11.24
CA LYS A 196 4.08 -3.66 11.29
C LYS A 196 4.34 -2.45 12.18
N LYS A 197 4.87 -2.67 13.39
CA LYS A 197 5.19 -1.58 14.33
C LYS A 197 6.18 -0.62 13.68
N ARG A 198 7.22 -1.15 13.03
CA ARG A 198 8.26 -0.33 12.39
C ARG A 198 7.77 0.43 11.16
N SER A 199 6.99 -0.18 10.26
CA SER A 199 6.38 0.53 9.12
C SER A 199 5.62 1.77 9.62
N LYS A 200 4.78 1.57 10.63
CA LYS A 200 4.01 2.65 11.27
C LYS A 200 4.91 3.73 11.88
N THR A 201 5.95 3.36 12.61
CA THR A 201 6.89 4.32 13.21
C THR A 201 7.57 5.18 12.14
N ILE A 202 8.04 4.57 11.05
CA ILE A 202 8.69 5.30 9.94
C ILE A 202 7.72 6.32 9.33
N VAL A 203 6.49 5.90 9.01
CA VAL A 203 5.49 6.79 8.41
C VAL A 203 5.07 7.89 9.38
N THR A 204 4.89 7.58 10.66
CA THR A 204 4.52 8.57 11.68
C THR A 204 5.58 9.68 11.77
N HIS A 205 6.85 9.27 11.86
CA HIS A 205 7.96 10.22 11.91
C HIS A 205 8.07 11.05 10.63
N TRP A 206 7.96 10.42 9.45
CA TRP A 206 7.94 11.13 8.17
C TRP A 206 6.82 12.17 8.11
N LEU A 207 5.59 11.79 8.47
CA LEU A 207 4.44 12.69 8.46
C LEU A 207 4.57 13.82 9.49
N GLN A 208 5.16 13.57 10.66
CA GLN A 208 5.39 14.61 11.67
C GLN A 208 6.47 15.60 11.23
N GLN A 209 7.58 15.13 10.65
CA GLN A 209 8.65 15.99 10.15
C GLN A 209 8.19 16.96 9.05
N LEU A 210 7.19 16.58 8.25
CA LEU A 210 6.60 17.46 7.25
C LEU A 210 5.94 18.72 7.86
N ASP A 211 5.47 18.68 9.12
CA ASP A 211 4.94 19.89 9.77
C ASP A 211 6.04 20.88 10.10
N ASP A 212 7.19 20.37 10.53
CA ASP A 212 8.32 21.21 10.96
C ASP A 212 8.98 21.89 9.76
N THR A 213 9.06 21.21 8.61
CA THR A 213 9.71 21.77 7.41
C THR A 213 8.90 22.88 6.73
N THR A 214 7.59 22.96 6.97
CA THR A 214 6.77 24.05 6.42
C THR A 214 7.02 25.40 7.10
N LYS A 215 7.69 25.41 8.25
CA LYS A 215 7.99 26.62 9.02
C LYS A 215 9.34 27.24 8.69
N ASP A 216 10.29 26.46 8.15
CA ASP A 216 11.64 26.92 7.85
C ASP A 216 11.91 26.93 6.34
N LEU A 217 11.42 27.97 5.64
CA LEU A 217 11.72 28.20 4.22
C LEU A 217 13.21 28.47 3.93
N ASN A 218 14.05 28.58 4.97
CA ASN A 218 15.47 28.97 4.86
C ASN A 218 16.46 27.85 5.24
N ASN A 219 16.01 26.66 5.63
CA ASN A 219 16.93 25.58 6.04
C ASN A 219 17.38 24.75 4.82
N GLU A 220 18.68 24.84 4.50
CA GLU A 220 19.35 24.15 3.38
C GLU A 220 19.42 22.62 3.50
N HIS A 221 18.79 22.01 4.52
CA HIS A 221 18.83 20.56 4.74
C HIS A 221 17.47 19.87 4.98
N PRO A 222 16.57 19.77 3.98
CA PRO A 222 15.39 18.90 4.05
C PRO A 222 15.57 17.62 3.19
N GLU A 223 16.76 17.02 3.17
CA GLU A 223 17.09 15.93 2.24
C GLU A 223 16.41 14.59 2.56
N LYS A 224 15.93 14.37 3.79
CA LYS A 224 15.57 13.00 4.21
C LYS A 224 14.26 12.49 3.61
N PHE A 225 13.30 13.38 3.36
CA PHE A 225 12.02 13.02 2.71
C PHE A 225 11.51 14.15 1.82
N ARG A 226 11.88 14.08 0.53
CA ARG A 226 11.37 15.02 -0.51
C ARG A 226 9.92 14.74 -0.93
N VAL A 227 9.36 13.60 -0.55
CA VAL A 227 7.97 13.23 -0.87
C VAL A 227 7.02 13.95 0.10
N ARG A 228 6.12 14.76 -0.45
CA ARG A 228 5.05 15.44 0.28
C ARG A 228 3.78 14.59 0.30
N CYS A 229 3.01 14.71 1.38
CA CYS A 229 1.71 14.08 1.54
C CYS A 229 0.66 15.16 1.76
N SER A 230 -0.56 14.98 1.22
CA SER A 230 -1.62 15.96 1.43
C SER A 230 -2.05 16.01 2.90
N THR A 231 -2.46 17.19 3.37
CA THR A 231 -2.96 17.38 4.74
C THR A 231 -4.12 16.44 5.04
N GLU A 232 -5.01 16.21 4.07
CA GLU A 232 -6.14 15.29 4.19
C GLU A 232 -5.68 13.84 4.41
N MET A 233 -4.74 13.34 3.59
CA MET A 233 -4.19 11.98 3.74
C MET A 233 -3.49 11.80 5.08
N LYS A 234 -2.76 12.82 5.53
CA LYS A 234 -2.12 12.85 6.84
C LYS A 234 -3.15 12.77 7.97
N GLN A 235 -4.18 13.63 7.95
CA GLN A 235 -5.24 13.58 8.95
C GLN A 235 -5.95 12.23 8.94
N TRP A 236 -6.19 11.67 7.76
CA TRP A 236 -6.79 10.36 7.61
C TRP A 236 -5.92 9.26 8.23
N PHE A 237 -4.59 9.30 8.02
CA PHE A 237 -3.65 8.37 8.64
C PHE A 237 -3.78 8.31 10.17
N PHE A 238 -3.86 9.47 10.84
CA PHE A 238 -3.98 9.53 12.29
C PHE A 238 -5.37 9.13 12.82
N ARG A 239 -6.41 9.18 11.99
CA ARG A 239 -7.79 8.79 12.36
C ARG A 239 -8.07 7.30 12.14
N VAL A 240 -7.41 6.66 11.18
CA VAL A 240 -7.66 5.25 10.85
C VAL A 240 -7.11 4.33 11.94
N ARG A 241 -7.91 3.35 12.37
CA ARG A 241 -7.51 2.37 13.39
C ARG A 241 -6.42 1.40 12.91
N LYS A 242 -6.52 0.94 11.66
CA LYS A 242 -5.56 0.01 11.03
C LYS A 242 -4.52 0.79 10.23
N GLN A 243 -3.57 1.38 10.94
CA GLN A 243 -2.52 2.18 10.32
C GLN A 243 -1.48 1.34 9.60
N ASP A 244 -1.41 0.02 9.84
CA ASP A 244 -0.43 -0.87 9.23
C ASP A 244 -0.63 -1.02 7.72
N ASP A 245 -1.86 -1.25 7.26
CA ASP A 245 -2.17 -1.37 5.83
C ASP A 245 -1.88 -0.05 5.09
N LEU A 246 -2.20 1.09 5.72
CA LEU A 246 -1.93 2.42 5.16
C LEU A 246 -0.44 2.79 5.22
N SER A 247 0.28 2.34 6.25
CA SER A 247 1.73 2.54 6.31
C SER A 247 2.42 1.82 5.18
N ASP A 248 2.02 0.57 4.90
CA ASP A 248 2.64 -0.23 3.84
C ASP A 248 2.44 0.42 2.46
N CYS A 249 1.26 0.95 2.13
CA CYS A 249 1.04 1.61 0.83
C CYS A 249 1.77 2.97 0.72
N LEU A 250 1.87 3.74 1.80
CA LEU A 250 2.65 4.99 1.81
C LEU A 250 4.15 4.72 1.63
N LEU A 251 4.68 3.72 2.32
CA LEU A 251 6.09 3.31 2.19
C LEU A 251 6.41 2.79 0.79
N GLN A 252 5.45 2.13 0.12
CA GLN A 252 5.58 1.72 -1.27
C GLN A 252 5.65 2.91 -2.22
N ALA A 253 4.75 3.88 -2.06
CA ALA A 253 4.72 5.10 -2.88
C ALA A 253 6.03 5.88 -2.78
N VAL A 254 6.50 6.11 -1.56
CA VAL A 254 7.76 6.82 -1.30
C VAL A 254 8.96 6.07 -1.88
N ALA A 255 9.04 4.75 -1.65
CA ALA A 255 10.14 3.94 -2.18
C ALA A 255 10.17 3.95 -3.71
N TRP A 256 9.03 3.76 -4.36
CA TRP A 256 8.91 3.76 -5.81
C TRP A 256 9.30 5.12 -6.40
N PHE A 257 8.83 6.22 -5.80
CA PHE A 257 9.18 7.56 -6.23
C PHE A 257 10.70 7.81 -6.18
N GLU A 258 11.36 7.43 -5.09
CA GLU A 258 12.80 7.57 -4.95
C GLU A 258 13.58 6.69 -5.94
N TRP A 259 13.12 5.47 -6.21
CA TRP A 259 13.72 4.62 -7.24
C TRP A 259 13.61 5.25 -8.62
N ARG A 260 12.43 5.79 -8.96
CA ARG A 260 12.20 6.43 -10.26
C ARG A 260 13.08 7.67 -10.42
N ARG A 261 13.16 8.51 -9.39
CA ARG A 261 14.01 9.69 -9.36
C ARG A 261 15.47 9.34 -9.61
N ARG A 262 16.01 8.33 -8.91
CA ARG A 262 17.39 7.86 -9.11
C ARG A 262 17.61 7.32 -10.51
N ALA A 263 16.68 6.51 -11.02
CA ALA A 263 16.79 5.97 -12.38
C ALA A 263 16.84 7.08 -13.45
N VAL A 264 16.08 8.17 -13.27
CA VAL A 264 16.14 9.34 -14.16
C VAL A 264 17.49 10.06 -14.03
N GLN A 265 17.99 10.27 -12.82
CA GLN A 265 19.30 10.89 -12.59
C GLN A 265 20.44 10.10 -13.24
N GLU A 266 20.46 8.79 -13.02
CA GLU A 266 21.45 7.89 -13.63
C GLU A 266 21.37 7.91 -15.16
N ALA A 267 20.16 7.98 -15.74
CA ALA A 267 19.99 8.09 -17.19
C ALA A 267 20.57 9.40 -17.73
N VAL A 268 20.30 10.53 -17.05
CA VAL A 268 20.86 11.84 -17.42
C VAL A 268 22.38 11.86 -17.34
N GLU A 269 22.95 11.29 -16.27
CA GLU A 269 24.40 11.18 -16.08
C GLU A 269 25.06 10.32 -17.17
N ARG A 270 24.45 9.17 -17.52
CA ARG A 270 24.94 8.33 -18.62
C ARG A 270 24.91 9.07 -19.96
N THR A 271 23.85 9.83 -20.25
CA THR A 271 23.77 10.63 -21.48
C THR A 271 24.86 11.71 -21.51
N ARG A 272 25.13 12.37 -20.37
CA ARG A 272 26.22 13.37 -20.27
C ARG A 272 27.59 12.75 -20.51
N MET A 273 27.88 11.57 -19.97
CA MET A 273 29.16 10.88 -20.19
C MET A 273 29.34 10.45 -21.65
N ASN A 274 28.27 10.03 -22.33
CA ASN A 274 28.32 9.58 -23.72
C ASN A 274 28.44 10.70 -24.75
N GLN A 275 28.08 11.95 -24.41
CA GLN A 275 28.19 13.08 -25.35
C GLN A 275 29.62 13.61 -25.53
N GLY A 276 30.59 13.07 -24.78
CA GLY A 276 31.99 13.53 -24.81
C GLY A 276 32.14 14.99 -24.38
N PRO A 277 33.36 15.47 -24.12
CA PRO A 277 33.60 16.91 -24.06
C PRO A 277 33.25 17.47 -25.43
N VAL A 278 32.27 18.38 -25.50
CA VAL A 278 32.09 19.24 -26.67
C VAL A 278 33.39 20.01 -26.80
N LEU A 279 34.27 19.58 -27.71
CA LEU A 279 35.42 20.36 -28.14
C LEU A 279 34.81 21.60 -28.78
N VAL A 280 34.64 22.65 -27.98
CA VAL A 280 34.34 23.99 -28.47
C VAL A 280 35.54 24.33 -29.35
N GLY A 281 35.36 24.18 -30.66
CA GLY A 281 36.36 24.53 -31.64
C GLY A 281 36.79 25.95 -31.36
N GLY A 282 38.01 26.11 -30.85
CA GLY A 282 38.65 27.40 -30.81
C GLY A 282 38.79 27.84 -32.25
N ASP A 283 38.05 28.88 -32.61
CA ASP A 283 38.40 29.72 -33.74
C ASP A 283 39.80 30.27 -33.44
N ILE A 284 40.81 29.60 -34.01
CA ILE A 284 42.16 30.13 -34.13
C ILE A 284 42.11 31.06 -35.33
N GLY A 285 41.84 32.34 -35.05
CA GLY A 285 42.14 33.44 -35.98
C GLY A 285 43.64 33.66 -36.11
#